data_AF-A0A5R8PHW0-F1
#
_entry.id   AF-A0A5R8PHW0-F1
#
_cell.length_a   1.000
_cell.length_b   1.000
_cell.length_c   1.000
_cell.angle_alpha   90.00
_cell.angle_beta   90.00
_cell.angle_gamma   90.00
#
_symmetry.space_group_name_H-M   'P 1'
#
loop_
_entity.id
_entity.type
_entity.pdbx_description
1 polymer ?
#
loop_
_entity_poly.entity_id
_entity_poly.type
_entity_poly.pdbx_seq_one_letter_code
_entity_poly.pdbx_strand_id
1 'polypeptide(L)'
;MSPTRQDTVEVDLGGRTVAVPKGGLYDRFRMNTDLDEVARDPRVSSVDFFRKLRKNRVDSPIGETLTPNFYYRISTARLTMLARTRSIRERLPRELAPLQVAPGLGLVSVMFFRYDVCDIDFYTEAAVGVAVRPARHGRLGFFDLVTGLDNDDLDSYVLSLPVSSEIAQVRGHDGYGFPKWVTDLEVEIGDDRTTARVANDAGGLDLALSVATPAQSRFPSGERVSSLTSYTCNDGVWHSTLSQTNVLSTGSASFPRNVDLQVGQGRMADDLRALDPIRTIRLDVTTEGQLALHMPVPTSMPDRN
;
A
#
# COMPACT_ATOMS: atom_id res chain seq x y z
N MET A 1 -9.76 -28.16 -5.85
CA MET A 1 -9.30 -28.50 -4.50
C MET A 1 -10.01 -27.55 -3.55
N SER A 2 -10.81 -28.04 -2.62
CA SER A 2 -11.41 -27.19 -1.58
C SER A 2 -10.27 -26.53 -0.79
N PRO A 3 -10.33 -25.23 -0.46
CA PRO A 3 -9.30 -24.61 0.35
C PRO A 3 -9.26 -25.36 1.68
N THR A 4 -8.09 -25.90 2.02
CA THR A 4 -7.85 -26.50 3.33
C THR A 4 -8.21 -25.43 4.35
N ARG A 5 -9.23 -25.68 5.19
CA ARG A 5 -9.64 -24.74 6.23
C ARG A 5 -8.43 -24.57 7.14
N GLN A 6 -7.76 -23.42 7.04
CA GLN A 6 -6.60 -23.11 7.86
C GLN A 6 -7.09 -22.91 9.28
N ASP A 7 -6.56 -23.67 10.23
CA ASP A 7 -6.90 -23.50 11.64
C ASP A 7 -6.49 -22.09 12.09
N THR A 8 -7.35 -21.45 12.89
CA THR A 8 -7.12 -20.11 13.44
C THR A 8 -7.03 -20.13 14.96
N VAL A 9 -6.45 -19.07 15.52
CA VAL A 9 -6.49 -18.74 16.95
C VAL A 9 -6.95 -17.31 17.13
N GLU A 10 -7.68 -17.06 18.22
CA GLU A 10 -8.16 -15.72 18.56
C GLU A 10 -7.09 -14.92 19.30
N VAL A 11 -6.94 -13.66 18.91
CA VAL A 11 -5.95 -12.73 19.48
C VAL A 11 -6.60 -11.40 19.80
N ASP A 12 -6.16 -10.76 20.88
CA ASP A 12 -6.64 -9.42 21.24
C ASP A 12 -5.75 -8.33 20.61
N LEU A 13 -6.36 -7.40 19.89
CA LEU A 13 -5.75 -6.21 19.31
C LEU A 13 -6.45 -4.98 19.87
N GLY A 14 -5.97 -4.49 21.02
CA GLY A 14 -6.54 -3.31 21.66
C GLY A 14 -8.01 -3.49 22.06
N GLY A 15 -8.38 -4.66 22.59
CA GLY A 15 -9.76 -4.98 22.97
C GLY A 15 -10.61 -5.55 21.83
N ARG A 16 -10.08 -5.69 20.61
CA ARG A 16 -10.75 -6.39 19.52
C ARG A 16 -10.20 -7.80 19.36
N THR A 17 -11.09 -8.78 19.45
CA THR A 17 -10.77 -10.18 19.16
C THR A 17 -10.74 -10.42 17.65
N VAL A 18 -9.64 -10.96 17.14
CA VAL A 18 -9.43 -11.24 15.72
C VAL A 18 -8.89 -12.66 15.54
N ALA A 19 -9.37 -13.38 14.53
CA ALA A 19 -8.85 -14.68 14.16
C ALA A 19 -7.58 -14.54 13.30
N VAL A 20 -6.48 -15.20 13.70
CA VAL A 20 -5.24 -15.27 12.91
C VAL A 20 -4.85 -16.72 12.64
N PRO A 21 -4.08 -17.00 11.58
CA PRO A 21 -3.56 -18.34 11.32
C PRO A 21 -2.83 -18.95 12.51
N LYS A 22 -3.27 -20.13 12.96
CA LYS A 22 -2.58 -20.89 14.00
C LYS A 22 -1.19 -21.30 13.50
N GLY A 23 -0.15 -21.00 14.28
CA GLY A 23 1.24 -21.25 13.88
C GLY A 23 1.74 -20.31 12.77
N GLY A 24 0.96 -19.29 12.40
CA GLY A 24 1.42 -18.18 11.56
C GLY A 24 2.49 -17.34 12.26
N LEU A 25 3.12 -16.43 11.52
CA LEU A 25 4.12 -15.52 12.07
C LEU A 25 3.50 -14.63 13.15
N TYR A 26 2.27 -14.16 12.95
CA TYR A 26 1.63 -13.31 13.96
C TYR A 26 1.32 -14.07 15.25
N ASP A 27 0.81 -15.30 15.13
CA ASP A 27 0.54 -16.18 16.27
C ASP A 27 1.79 -16.43 17.10
N ARG A 28 2.89 -16.77 16.43
CA ARG A 28 4.12 -17.22 17.08
C ARG A 28 4.97 -16.09 17.62
N PHE A 29 4.98 -14.94 16.95
CA PHE A 29 5.95 -13.88 17.24
C PHE A 29 5.33 -12.54 17.62
N ARG A 30 4.03 -12.31 17.39
CA ARG A 30 3.34 -11.05 17.74
C ARG A 30 4.12 -9.82 17.26
N MET A 31 4.45 -9.75 15.97
CA MET A 31 5.29 -8.71 15.32
C MET A 31 6.79 -8.75 15.66
N ASN A 32 7.26 -9.62 16.55
CA ASN A 32 8.67 -9.75 16.91
C ASN A 32 9.34 -10.94 16.19
N THR A 33 9.09 -11.07 14.88
CA THR A 33 9.50 -12.25 14.12
C THR A 33 11.02 -12.39 14.08
N ASP A 34 11.51 -13.60 14.37
CA ASP A 34 12.93 -13.93 14.23
C ASP A 34 13.33 -13.92 12.75
N LEU A 35 14.25 -13.00 12.38
CA LEU A 35 14.72 -12.87 11.00
C LEU A 35 15.49 -14.10 10.51
N ASP A 36 16.12 -14.87 11.40
CA ASP A 36 16.78 -16.12 11.00
C ASP A 36 15.75 -17.20 10.65
N GLU A 37 14.56 -17.17 11.24
CA GLU A 37 13.46 -18.03 10.82
C GLU A 37 12.93 -17.63 9.46
N VAL A 38 12.68 -16.34 9.24
CA VAL A 38 12.23 -15.82 7.95
C VAL A 38 13.25 -16.13 6.85
N ALA A 39 14.55 -16.04 7.15
CA ALA A 39 15.62 -16.36 6.20
C ALA A 39 15.62 -17.84 5.73
N ARG A 40 14.91 -18.73 6.44
CA ARG A 40 14.75 -20.14 6.04
C ARG A 40 13.50 -20.37 5.18
N ASP A 41 12.60 -19.39 5.06
CA ASP A 41 11.43 -19.49 4.19
C ASP A 41 11.88 -19.42 2.72
N PRO A 42 11.60 -20.44 1.89
CA PRO A 42 12.06 -20.48 0.50
C PRO A 42 11.46 -19.39 -0.38
N ARG A 43 10.40 -18.71 0.08
CA ARG A 43 9.78 -17.58 -0.62
C ARG A 43 10.52 -16.26 -0.40
N VAL A 44 11.40 -16.19 0.59
CA VAL A 44 12.16 -14.99 0.96
C VAL A 44 13.60 -15.13 0.48
N SER A 45 14.01 -14.25 -0.43
CA SER A 45 15.35 -14.30 -1.03
C SER A 45 16.47 -13.75 -0.13
N SER A 46 16.16 -12.82 0.77
CA SER A 46 17.10 -12.24 1.74
C SER A 46 16.35 -11.55 2.89
N VAL A 47 16.99 -11.36 4.03
CA VAL A 47 16.49 -10.52 5.14
C VAL A 47 17.43 -9.34 5.46
N ASP A 48 18.44 -9.08 4.63
CA ASP A 48 19.51 -8.11 4.91
C ASP A 48 18.99 -6.67 5.03
N PHE A 49 17.95 -6.34 4.27
CA PHE A 49 17.25 -5.07 4.39
C PHE A 49 16.72 -4.85 5.82
N PHE A 50 16.11 -5.87 6.40
CA PHE A 50 15.52 -5.81 7.75
C PHE A 50 16.55 -5.84 8.86
N ARG A 51 17.70 -6.52 8.66
CA ARG A 51 18.79 -6.55 9.66
C ARG A 51 19.36 -5.16 9.95
N LYS A 52 19.18 -4.20 9.02
CA LYS A 52 19.60 -2.81 9.16
C LYS A 52 18.54 -1.93 9.84
N LEU A 53 17.35 -2.45 10.08
CA LEU A 53 16.22 -1.73 10.68
C LEU A 53 15.95 -2.25 12.09
N ARG A 54 15.75 -1.33 13.03
CA ARG A 54 15.40 -1.68 14.41
C ARG A 54 13.89 -1.67 14.59
N LYS A 55 13.35 -2.76 15.14
CA LYS A 55 12.00 -2.76 15.71
C LYS A 55 12.00 -2.07 17.07
N ASN A 56 11.14 -1.09 17.24
CA ASN A 56 10.89 -0.38 18.48
C ASN A 56 9.50 -0.75 18.99
N ARG A 57 9.40 -0.93 20.30
CA ARG A 57 8.13 -1.14 20.99
C ARG A 57 7.46 0.21 21.20
N VAL A 58 6.18 0.29 20.90
CA VAL A 58 5.40 1.52 20.99
C VAL A 58 4.00 1.21 21.51
N ASP A 59 3.45 2.15 22.27
CA ASP A 59 2.03 2.17 22.58
C ASP A 59 1.26 2.68 21.36
N SER A 60 0.15 2.03 21.06
CA SER A 60 -0.72 2.40 19.94
C SER A 60 -2.19 2.20 20.32
N PRO A 61 -3.13 2.73 19.52
CA PRO A 61 -4.56 2.52 19.77
C PRO A 61 -4.98 1.03 19.79
N ILE A 62 -4.18 0.14 19.20
CA ILE A 62 -4.40 -1.32 19.18
C ILE A 62 -3.57 -2.05 20.25
N GLY A 63 -3.11 -1.35 21.28
CA GLY A 63 -2.23 -1.87 22.33
C GLY A 63 -0.75 -1.75 22.02
N GLU A 64 0.09 -2.34 22.88
CA GLU A 64 1.55 -2.39 22.69
C GLU A 64 1.89 -3.21 21.44
N THR A 65 2.68 -2.63 20.54
CA THR A 65 3.11 -3.28 19.28
C THR A 65 4.57 -2.95 18.96
N LEU A 66 5.15 -3.66 17.99
CA LEU A 66 6.45 -3.35 17.42
C LEU A 66 6.29 -2.64 16.06
N THR A 67 7.16 -1.67 15.81
CA THR A 67 7.29 -0.92 14.55
C THR A 67 8.74 -0.87 14.10
N PRO A 68 9.05 -0.96 12.80
CA PRO A 68 8.12 -1.14 11.69
C PRO A 68 7.48 -2.53 11.60
N ASN A 69 6.34 -2.61 10.90
CA ASN A 69 5.79 -3.83 10.35
C ASN A 69 6.64 -4.27 9.15
N PHE A 70 7.12 -5.51 9.16
CA PHE A 70 7.95 -6.06 8.10
C PHE A 70 7.15 -6.97 7.18
N TYR A 71 7.33 -6.71 5.89
CA TYR A 71 6.79 -7.51 4.80
C TYR A 71 7.96 -8.08 4.01
N TYR A 72 8.28 -9.33 4.32
CA TYR A 72 9.47 -10.04 3.89
C TYR A 72 9.45 -10.44 2.42
N ARG A 73 8.26 -10.72 1.89
CA ARG A 73 8.02 -11.01 0.47
C ARG A 73 6.72 -10.36 0.02
N ILE A 74 6.84 -9.39 -0.87
CA ILE A 74 5.70 -8.68 -1.48
C ILE A 74 5.78 -8.71 -2.99
N SER A 75 4.61 -8.63 -3.62
CA SER A 75 4.46 -8.28 -5.03
C SER A 75 3.44 -7.15 -5.16
N THR A 76 3.70 -6.20 -6.05
CA THR A 76 2.82 -5.04 -6.24
C THR A 76 2.60 -4.73 -7.71
N ALA A 77 1.43 -4.21 -8.03
CA ALA A 77 1.12 -3.64 -9.33
C ALA A 77 0.47 -2.28 -9.16
N ARG A 78 0.96 -1.27 -9.88
CA ARG A 78 0.49 0.12 -9.78
C ARG A 78 0.20 0.66 -11.17
N LEU A 79 -1.03 1.11 -11.36
CA LEU A 79 -1.42 1.94 -12.48
C LEU A 79 -1.42 3.39 -12.03
N THR A 80 -0.55 4.20 -12.63
CA THR A 80 -0.54 5.66 -12.41
C THR A 80 -1.24 6.34 -13.58
N MET A 81 -2.21 7.19 -13.23
CA MET A 81 -3.11 7.86 -14.16
C MET A 81 -3.08 9.38 -13.95
N LEU A 82 -3.26 10.11 -15.05
CA LEU A 82 -3.53 11.55 -15.00
C LEU A 82 -4.99 11.78 -14.64
N ALA A 83 -5.25 12.75 -13.77
CA ALA A 83 -6.59 13.22 -13.46
C ALA A 83 -6.62 14.75 -13.35
N ARG A 84 -7.80 15.35 -13.54
CA ARG A 84 -7.95 16.81 -13.40
C ARG A 84 -7.79 17.18 -11.93
N THR A 85 -6.96 18.18 -11.65
CA THR A 85 -6.71 18.65 -10.28
C THR A 85 -8.00 19.06 -9.56
N ARG A 86 -9.02 19.54 -10.28
CA ARG A 86 -10.34 19.86 -9.71
C ARG A 86 -11.04 18.63 -9.13
N SER A 87 -11.05 17.51 -9.85
CA SER A 87 -11.70 16.26 -9.42
C SER A 87 -10.94 15.65 -8.24
N ILE A 88 -9.60 15.69 -8.30
CA ILE A 88 -8.76 15.32 -7.17
C ILE A 88 -9.08 16.18 -5.95
N ARG A 89 -9.24 17.50 -6.14
CA ARG A 89 -9.46 18.44 -5.03
C ARG A 89 -10.76 18.18 -4.29
N GLU A 90 -11.81 17.79 -4.98
CA GLU A 90 -13.11 17.44 -4.38
C GLU A 90 -13.04 16.22 -3.46
N ARG A 91 -12.02 15.36 -3.62
CA ARG A 91 -11.82 14.15 -2.81
C ARG A 91 -10.76 14.28 -1.72
N LEU A 92 -9.98 15.36 -1.73
CA LEU A 92 -8.90 15.55 -0.76
C LEU A 92 -9.34 16.48 0.38
N PRO A 93 -8.86 16.21 1.61
CA PRO A 93 -8.91 17.20 2.69
C PRO A 93 -8.30 18.53 2.26
N ARG A 94 -8.83 19.62 2.81
CA ARG A 94 -8.45 20.99 2.43
C ARG A 94 -6.97 21.28 2.68
N GLU A 95 -6.43 20.68 3.73
CA GLU A 95 -5.06 20.84 4.24
C GLU A 95 -4.00 20.23 3.31
N LEU A 96 -4.36 19.22 2.51
CA LEU A 96 -3.48 18.64 1.50
C LEU A 96 -3.64 19.37 0.19
N ALA A 97 -2.64 19.39 -0.68
CA ALA A 97 -2.77 19.92 -2.04
C ALA A 97 -2.40 18.83 -3.06
N PRO A 98 -3.10 18.72 -4.22
CA PRO A 98 -2.73 17.74 -5.23
C PRO A 98 -1.32 18.00 -5.76
N LEU A 99 -0.53 16.95 -5.95
CA LEU A 99 0.70 17.02 -6.73
C LEU A 99 0.33 17.25 -8.21
N GLN A 100 0.80 18.35 -8.80
CA GLN A 100 0.54 18.67 -10.20
C GLN A 100 1.76 18.36 -11.05
N VAL A 101 1.56 17.60 -12.14
CA VAL A 101 2.57 17.29 -13.17
C VAL A 101 2.42 18.15 -14.42
N ALA A 102 1.38 18.97 -14.47
CA ALA A 102 1.20 20.09 -15.39
C ALA A 102 0.08 20.98 -14.80
N PRO A 103 -0.07 22.24 -15.25
CA PRO A 103 -1.17 23.09 -14.79
C PRO A 103 -2.53 22.40 -14.96
N GLY A 104 -3.22 22.14 -13.84
CA GLY A 104 -4.54 21.51 -13.80
C GLY A 104 -4.56 19.98 -13.92
N LEU A 105 -3.40 19.32 -13.98
CA LEU A 105 -3.26 17.86 -14.05
C LEU A 105 -2.46 17.32 -12.86
N GLY A 106 -3.03 16.37 -12.13
CA GLY A 106 -2.37 15.64 -11.05
C GLY A 106 -2.32 14.14 -11.29
N LEU A 107 -1.76 13.41 -10.33
CA LEU A 107 -1.57 11.96 -10.38
C LEU A 107 -2.48 11.24 -9.39
N VAL A 108 -3.14 10.21 -9.90
CA VAL A 108 -3.90 9.23 -9.10
C VAL A 108 -3.42 7.84 -9.44
N SER A 109 -3.52 6.90 -8.50
CA SER A 109 -3.06 5.54 -8.71
C SER A 109 -4.07 4.52 -8.21
N VAL A 110 -4.18 3.43 -8.94
CA VAL A 110 -4.77 2.17 -8.47
C VAL A 110 -3.62 1.22 -8.21
N MET A 111 -3.57 0.63 -7.02
CA MET A 111 -2.53 -0.30 -6.61
C MET A 111 -3.11 -1.61 -6.13
N PHE A 112 -2.40 -2.70 -6.37
CA PHE A 112 -2.70 -4.03 -5.89
C PHE A 112 -1.46 -4.61 -5.22
N PHE A 113 -1.65 -5.22 -4.06
CA PHE A 113 -0.59 -5.77 -3.23
C PHE A 113 -0.90 -7.22 -2.87
N ARG A 114 0.16 -8.02 -2.90
CA ARG A 114 0.17 -9.37 -2.37
C ARG A 114 1.30 -9.47 -1.37
N TYR A 115 0.98 -9.84 -0.15
CA TYR A 115 1.95 -10.01 0.93
C TYR A 115 2.08 -11.51 1.23
N ASP A 116 3.06 -12.16 0.61
CA ASP A 116 3.24 -13.62 0.74
C ASP A 116 3.80 -14.02 2.10
N VAL A 117 4.70 -13.19 2.65
CA VAL A 117 5.35 -13.40 3.96
C VAL A 117 5.48 -12.04 4.65
N CYS A 118 4.78 -11.84 5.77
CA CYS A 118 4.89 -10.64 6.59
C CYS A 118 4.52 -10.92 8.06
N ASP A 119 4.83 -10.01 8.97
CA ASP A 119 4.58 -10.20 10.41
C ASP A 119 3.12 -10.52 10.76
N ILE A 120 2.17 -10.08 9.93
CA ILE A 120 0.72 -10.26 10.14
C ILE A 120 0.12 -11.35 9.25
N ASP A 121 0.96 -12.27 8.77
CA ASP A 121 0.60 -13.38 7.88
C ASP A 121 0.14 -12.96 6.48
N PHE A 122 -0.22 -13.93 5.66
CA PHE A 122 -0.61 -13.70 4.26
C PHE A 122 -1.88 -12.86 4.17
N TYR A 123 -1.87 -11.84 3.30
CA TYR A 123 -3.09 -11.18 2.84
C TYR A 123 -2.84 -10.44 1.53
N THR A 124 -3.93 -10.02 0.89
CA THR A 124 -3.94 -9.17 -0.29
C THR A 124 -4.63 -7.85 0.02
N GLU A 125 -4.27 -6.81 -0.72
CA GLU A 125 -4.76 -5.45 -0.53
C GLU A 125 -4.87 -4.75 -1.88
N ALA A 126 -5.78 -3.79 -2.00
CA ALA A 126 -5.82 -2.87 -3.12
C ALA A 126 -5.98 -1.44 -2.62
N ALA A 127 -5.60 -0.45 -3.42
CA ALA A 127 -5.66 0.94 -3.03
C ALA A 127 -6.08 1.85 -4.17
N VAL A 128 -6.86 2.88 -3.85
CA VAL A 128 -6.96 4.10 -4.67
C VAL A 128 -6.27 5.22 -3.90
N GLY A 129 -5.20 5.75 -4.50
CA GLY A 129 -4.37 6.77 -3.88
C GLY A 129 -4.20 7.99 -4.78
N VAL A 130 -3.93 9.13 -4.16
CA VAL A 130 -3.66 10.41 -4.82
C VAL A 130 -2.27 10.87 -4.42
N ALA A 131 -1.47 11.31 -5.39
CA ALA A 131 -0.21 11.98 -5.08
C ALA A 131 -0.50 13.42 -4.61
N VAL A 132 0.04 13.79 -3.46
CA VAL A 132 -0.14 15.10 -2.85
C VAL A 132 1.21 15.80 -2.71
N ARG A 133 1.18 17.11 -2.53
CA ARG A 133 2.39 17.86 -2.17
C ARG A 133 2.79 17.48 -0.73
N PRO A 134 4.09 17.43 -0.42
CA PRO A 134 4.53 17.27 0.95
C PRO A 134 3.89 18.33 1.85
N ALA A 135 3.38 17.92 3.02
CA ALA A 135 2.69 18.83 3.93
C ALA A 135 3.62 19.95 4.43
N ARG A 136 4.93 19.69 4.55
CA ARG A 136 5.92 20.65 5.04
C ARG A 136 7.27 20.53 4.35
N HIS A 137 7.41 21.09 3.16
CA HIS A 137 8.71 21.51 2.63
C HIS A 137 8.53 22.89 2.01
N GLY A 138 9.58 23.73 2.00
CA GLY A 138 9.56 25.11 1.50
C GLY A 138 9.09 25.23 0.05
N ARG A 139 9.15 26.42 -0.56
CA ARG A 139 8.74 26.66 -1.96
C ARG A 139 9.60 25.84 -2.95
N LEU A 140 9.36 24.53 -3.04
CA LEU A 140 9.90 23.67 -4.07
C LEU A 140 9.16 24.03 -5.36
N GLY A 141 9.94 24.47 -6.35
CA GLY A 141 9.42 24.72 -7.69
C GLY A 141 8.94 23.43 -8.33
N PHE A 142 8.19 23.54 -9.43
CA PHE A 142 7.68 22.40 -10.20
C PHE A 142 8.79 21.39 -10.58
N PHE A 143 10.01 21.87 -10.84
CA PHE A 143 11.17 21.01 -11.14
C PHE A 143 11.59 20.10 -9.99
N ASP A 144 11.48 20.58 -8.75
CA ASP A 144 11.95 19.87 -7.56
C ASP A 144 10.97 18.73 -7.17
N LEU A 145 9.70 18.89 -7.51
CA LEU A 145 8.66 17.85 -7.41
C LEU A 145 8.85 16.73 -8.45
N VAL A 146 9.42 17.03 -9.62
CA VAL A 146 9.76 16.04 -10.65
C VAL A 146 11.00 15.24 -10.25
N THR A 147 12.02 15.88 -9.66
CA THR A 147 13.16 15.15 -9.09
C THR A 147 12.79 14.32 -7.86
N GLY A 148 11.80 14.71 -7.05
CA GLY A 148 11.26 13.86 -5.97
C GLY A 148 10.57 12.59 -6.48
N LEU A 149 9.94 12.65 -7.66
CA LEU A 149 9.39 11.47 -8.36
C LEU A 149 10.49 10.52 -8.88
N ASP A 150 11.68 11.06 -9.22
CA ASP A 150 12.85 10.28 -9.64
C ASP A 150 13.71 9.78 -8.44
N ASN A 151 13.71 10.52 -7.33
CA ASN A 151 14.39 10.19 -6.07
C ASN A 151 13.55 9.31 -5.13
N ASP A 152 12.45 8.75 -5.63
CA ASP A 152 11.71 7.70 -4.95
C ASP A 152 11.10 8.12 -3.59
N ASP A 153 10.92 9.42 -3.33
CA ASP A 153 10.27 9.98 -2.14
C ASP A 153 8.93 10.64 -2.54
N LEU A 154 7.83 9.95 -2.23
CA LEU A 154 6.48 10.40 -2.61
C LEU A 154 5.58 10.66 -1.41
N ASP A 155 4.70 11.64 -1.58
CA ASP A 155 3.66 11.98 -0.62
C ASP A 155 2.29 11.59 -1.17
N SER A 156 1.49 10.89 -0.37
CA SER A 156 0.21 10.35 -0.82
C SER A 156 -0.92 10.50 0.19
N TYR A 157 -2.14 10.46 -0.35
CA TYR A 157 -3.37 10.32 0.41
C TYR A 157 -4.16 9.15 -0.15
N VAL A 158 -4.56 8.22 0.73
CA VAL A 158 -5.28 7.00 0.36
C VAL A 158 -6.77 7.21 0.57
N LEU A 159 -7.56 7.02 -0.49
CA LEU A 159 -9.02 7.17 -0.46
C LEU A 159 -9.73 5.86 -0.12
N SER A 160 -9.24 4.77 -0.70
CA SER A 160 -9.78 3.42 -0.52
C SER A 160 -8.64 2.44 -0.30
N LEU A 161 -8.82 1.50 0.63
CA LEU A 161 -7.80 0.51 0.98
C LEU A 161 -8.39 -0.85 1.43
N PRO A 162 -9.16 -1.55 0.57
CA PRO A 162 -9.70 -2.88 0.89
C PRO A 162 -8.60 -3.91 1.15
N VAL A 163 -8.86 -4.82 2.10
CA VAL A 163 -7.96 -5.93 2.47
C VAL A 163 -8.71 -7.25 2.58
N SER A 164 -7.99 -8.36 2.44
CA SER A 164 -8.56 -9.71 2.55
C SER A 164 -8.55 -10.29 3.98
N SER A 165 -7.98 -9.60 4.97
CA SER A 165 -7.86 -10.14 6.34
C SER A 165 -8.31 -9.14 7.41
N GLU A 166 -8.92 -9.67 8.47
CA GLU A 166 -9.42 -8.87 9.60
C GLU A 166 -8.29 -8.20 10.38
N ILE A 167 -7.17 -8.91 10.61
CA ILE A 167 -6.01 -8.33 11.30
C ILE A 167 -5.44 -7.12 10.54
N ALA A 168 -5.38 -7.18 9.20
CA ALA A 168 -4.92 -6.04 8.40
C ALA A 168 -5.90 -4.87 8.49
N GLN A 169 -7.21 -5.14 8.56
CA GLN A 169 -8.23 -4.12 8.70
C GLN A 169 -8.16 -3.43 10.06
N VAL A 170 -8.19 -4.19 11.16
CA VAL A 170 -8.13 -3.66 12.53
C VAL A 170 -6.85 -2.85 12.73
N ARG A 171 -5.69 -3.42 12.36
CA ARG A 171 -4.42 -2.70 12.49
C ARG A 171 -4.40 -1.44 11.64
N GLY A 172 -4.78 -1.50 10.37
CA GLY A 172 -4.67 -0.33 9.49
C GLY A 172 -5.72 0.76 9.76
N HIS A 173 -6.92 0.41 10.20
CA HIS A 173 -7.95 1.38 10.56
C HIS A 173 -7.67 2.01 11.92
N ASP A 174 -7.55 1.19 12.97
CA ASP A 174 -7.43 1.67 14.35
C ASP A 174 -5.99 2.12 14.66
N GLY A 175 -4.98 1.43 14.12
CA GLY A 175 -3.58 1.73 14.36
C GLY A 175 -2.99 2.78 13.41
N TYR A 176 -3.44 2.86 12.15
CA TYR A 176 -2.85 3.74 11.14
C TYR A 176 -3.78 4.85 10.61
N GLY A 177 -5.09 4.76 10.88
CA GLY A 177 -6.07 5.71 10.36
C GLY A 177 -6.35 5.60 8.87
N PHE A 178 -5.99 4.47 8.24
CA PHE A 178 -6.33 4.23 6.85
C PHE A 178 -7.80 3.82 6.68
N PRO A 179 -8.41 4.11 5.52
CA PRO A 179 -9.80 3.75 5.23
C PRO A 179 -9.92 2.27 4.83
N LYS A 180 -9.48 1.36 5.71
CA LYS A 180 -9.48 -0.09 5.46
C LYS A 180 -10.84 -0.73 5.78
N TRP A 181 -11.29 -1.61 4.89
CA TRP A 181 -12.40 -2.55 5.12
C TRP A 181 -12.05 -3.93 4.58
N VAL A 182 -12.71 -4.96 5.11
CA VAL A 182 -12.54 -6.35 4.63
C VAL A 182 -13.46 -6.60 3.44
N THR A 183 -12.94 -7.23 2.39
CA THR A 183 -13.70 -7.76 1.25
C THR A 183 -12.94 -8.91 0.59
N ASP A 184 -13.63 -9.71 -0.23
CA ASP A 184 -12.98 -10.74 -1.04
C ASP A 184 -12.06 -10.06 -2.08
N LEU A 185 -10.80 -10.46 -2.05
CA LEU A 185 -9.74 -9.81 -2.82
C LEU A 185 -8.72 -10.84 -3.29
N GLU A 186 -8.65 -11.04 -4.60
CA GLU A 186 -7.70 -11.94 -5.25
C GLU A 186 -6.66 -11.12 -6.01
N VAL A 187 -5.38 -11.34 -5.73
CA VAL A 187 -4.26 -10.70 -6.43
C VAL A 187 -3.22 -11.75 -6.77
N GLU A 188 -2.91 -11.84 -8.06
CA GLU A 188 -1.85 -12.66 -8.62
C GLU A 188 -0.94 -11.78 -9.46
N ILE A 189 0.35 -11.76 -9.11
CA ILE A 189 1.37 -10.98 -9.80
C ILE A 189 2.50 -11.96 -10.14
N GLY A 190 2.48 -12.46 -11.38
CA GLY A 190 3.49 -13.36 -11.93
C GLY A 190 4.31 -12.70 -13.03
N ASP A 191 5.29 -13.43 -13.54
CA ASP A 191 6.26 -12.93 -14.52
C ASP A 191 5.63 -12.58 -15.89
N ASP A 192 4.55 -13.26 -16.27
CA ASP A 192 3.89 -13.05 -17.57
C ASP A 192 2.61 -12.20 -17.46
N ARG A 193 1.89 -12.33 -16.35
CA ARG A 193 0.57 -11.74 -16.17
C ARG A 193 0.36 -11.27 -14.73
N THR A 194 -0.30 -10.13 -14.63
CA THR A 194 -0.82 -9.57 -13.39
C THR A 194 -2.35 -9.53 -13.47
N THR A 195 -3.00 -10.13 -12.49
CA THR A 195 -4.45 -10.10 -12.33
C THR A 195 -4.85 -9.71 -10.92
N ALA A 196 -5.93 -8.94 -10.81
CA ALA A 196 -6.54 -8.62 -9.54
C ALA A 196 -8.06 -8.57 -9.67
N ARG A 197 -8.77 -8.97 -8.61
CA ARG A 197 -10.22 -8.85 -8.50
C ARG A 197 -10.58 -8.45 -7.08
N VAL A 198 -11.32 -7.36 -6.94
CA VAL A 198 -11.88 -6.85 -5.69
C VAL A 198 -13.39 -7.01 -5.77
N ALA A 199 -13.98 -7.71 -4.81
CA ALA A 199 -15.42 -7.86 -4.69
C ALA A 199 -16.05 -6.64 -4.01
N ASN A 200 -17.30 -6.37 -4.34
CA ASN A 200 -18.14 -5.43 -3.62
C ASN A 200 -18.95 -6.13 -2.51
N ASP A 201 -19.60 -5.33 -1.66
CA ASP A 201 -20.40 -5.82 -0.51
C ASP A 201 -21.61 -6.71 -0.94
N ALA A 202 -21.96 -6.73 -2.23
CA ALA A 202 -23.05 -7.53 -2.80
C ALA A 202 -22.56 -8.79 -3.57
N GLY A 203 -21.27 -9.14 -3.46
CA GLY A 203 -20.66 -10.27 -4.18
C GLY A 203 -20.40 -10.02 -5.67
N GLY A 204 -20.66 -8.80 -6.14
CA GLY A 204 -20.34 -8.32 -7.48
C GLY A 204 -18.90 -7.81 -7.61
N LEU A 205 -18.59 -7.24 -8.77
CA LEU A 205 -17.27 -6.64 -9.03
C LEU A 205 -17.23 -5.21 -8.47
N ASP A 206 -16.20 -4.89 -7.67
CA ASP A 206 -15.80 -3.51 -7.37
C ASP A 206 -14.77 -3.05 -8.42
N LEU A 207 -13.58 -3.65 -8.44
CA LEU A 207 -12.52 -3.39 -9.44
C LEU A 207 -11.84 -4.68 -9.88
N ALA A 208 -11.42 -4.76 -11.15
CA ALA A 208 -10.55 -5.83 -11.62
C ALA A 208 -9.48 -5.30 -12.58
N LEU A 209 -8.31 -5.94 -12.55
CA LEU A 209 -7.19 -5.70 -13.45
C LEU A 209 -6.79 -7.01 -14.12
N SER A 210 -6.52 -6.94 -15.42
CA SER A 210 -5.75 -7.95 -16.16
C SER A 210 -4.79 -7.26 -17.12
N VAL A 211 -3.49 -7.52 -16.96
CA VAL A 211 -2.46 -6.89 -17.80
C VAL A 211 -1.24 -7.79 -17.91
N ALA A 212 -0.56 -7.76 -19.07
CA ALA A 212 0.72 -8.42 -19.21
C ALA A 212 1.74 -7.78 -18.26
N THR A 213 2.50 -8.61 -17.54
CA THR A 213 3.56 -8.12 -16.66
C THR A 213 4.71 -7.58 -17.53
N PRO A 214 5.17 -6.33 -17.32
CA PRO A 214 6.33 -5.80 -18.03
C PRO A 214 7.58 -6.64 -17.75
N ALA A 215 8.55 -6.62 -18.68
CA ALA A 215 9.82 -7.31 -18.49
C ALA A 215 10.51 -6.86 -17.19
N GLN A 216 10.91 -7.83 -16.38
CA GLN A 216 11.44 -7.60 -15.04
C GLN A 216 12.96 -7.41 -15.07
N SER A 217 13.46 -6.48 -14.26
CA SER A 217 14.87 -6.30 -13.93
C SER A 217 15.09 -6.61 -12.46
N ARG A 218 16.16 -7.36 -12.16
CA ARG A 218 16.51 -7.78 -10.80
C ARG A 218 17.60 -6.89 -10.20
N PHE A 219 17.50 -6.62 -8.91
CA PHE A 219 18.41 -5.76 -8.17
C PHE A 219 18.86 -6.44 -6.86
N PRO A 220 20.13 -6.28 -6.46
CA PRO A 220 20.60 -6.60 -5.12
C PRO A 220 19.79 -5.90 -4.02
N SER A 221 19.64 -6.58 -2.89
CA SER A 221 18.94 -6.01 -1.72
C SER A 221 19.62 -4.74 -1.22
N GLY A 222 18.84 -3.66 -1.07
CA GLY A 222 19.31 -2.36 -0.61
C GLY A 222 19.82 -1.42 -1.71
N GLU A 223 19.91 -1.88 -2.97
CA GLU A 223 20.30 -1.01 -4.09
C GLU A 223 19.17 -0.05 -4.49
N ARG A 224 17.92 -0.54 -4.44
CA ARG A 224 16.71 0.18 -4.84
C ARG A 224 15.74 0.26 -3.67
N VAL A 225 15.93 1.25 -2.79
CA VAL A 225 15.02 1.50 -1.67
C VAL A 225 14.30 2.83 -1.89
N SER A 226 12.98 2.78 -1.98
CA SER A 226 12.11 3.95 -2.11
C SER A 226 11.35 4.24 -0.84
N SER A 227 10.94 5.50 -0.65
CA SER A 227 10.11 5.92 0.47
C SER A 227 8.77 6.50 0.02
N LEU A 228 7.72 6.19 0.76
CA LEU A 228 6.40 6.79 0.59
C LEU A 228 5.93 7.32 1.95
N THR A 229 5.53 8.57 1.99
CA THR A 229 4.82 9.17 3.11
C THR A 229 3.33 9.23 2.81
N SER A 230 2.52 8.60 3.65
CA SER A 230 1.06 8.65 3.55
C SER A 230 0.47 9.48 4.68
N TYR A 231 -0.46 10.37 4.36
CA TYR A 231 -1.16 11.20 5.34
C TYR A 231 -2.52 10.62 5.71
N THR A 232 -2.82 10.57 7.00
CA THR A 232 -4.13 10.22 7.54
C THR A 232 -4.58 11.26 8.57
N CYS A 233 -5.88 11.39 8.77
CA CYS A 233 -6.45 12.31 9.75
C CYS A 233 -7.58 11.61 10.49
N ASN A 234 -7.37 11.38 11.79
CA ASN A 234 -8.35 10.76 12.69
C ASN A 234 -8.68 11.76 13.78
N ASP A 235 -9.98 12.03 13.98
CA ASP A 235 -10.48 12.97 14.99
C ASP A 235 -9.81 14.36 14.94
N GLY A 236 -9.49 14.83 13.73
CA GLY A 236 -8.83 16.11 13.48
C GLY A 236 -7.32 16.11 13.72
N VAL A 237 -6.73 14.98 14.13
CA VAL A 237 -5.29 14.82 14.34
C VAL A 237 -4.64 14.20 13.11
N TRP A 238 -3.73 14.95 12.51
CA TRP A 238 -2.98 14.53 11.35
C TRP A 238 -1.78 13.67 11.71
N HIS A 239 -1.57 12.62 10.93
CA HIS A 239 -0.43 11.74 11.04
C HIS A 239 0.23 11.54 9.67
N SER A 240 1.54 11.32 9.68
CA SER A 240 2.30 10.87 8.52
C SER A 240 2.87 9.48 8.81
N THR A 241 2.70 8.58 7.84
CA THR A 241 3.16 7.19 7.92
C THR A 241 4.26 6.98 6.88
N LEU A 242 5.45 6.61 7.32
CA LEU A 242 6.59 6.30 6.44
C LEU A 242 6.56 4.82 6.04
N SER A 243 6.68 4.57 4.75
CA SER A 243 6.83 3.26 4.13
C SER A 243 8.15 3.23 3.37
N GLN A 244 8.96 2.19 3.57
CA GLN A 244 10.21 1.98 2.84
C GLN A 244 10.15 0.67 2.06
N THR A 245 10.25 0.75 0.73
CA THR A 245 10.16 -0.41 -0.16
C THR A 245 11.52 -0.72 -0.77
N ASN A 246 12.08 -1.87 -0.44
CA ASN A 246 13.27 -2.43 -1.09
C ASN A 246 12.84 -3.29 -2.28
N VAL A 247 13.10 -2.80 -3.50
CA VAL A 247 12.69 -3.43 -4.74
C VAL A 247 13.76 -4.42 -5.20
N LEU A 248 13.38 -5.69 -5.39
CA LEU A 248 14.30 -6.77 -5.79
C LEU A 248 14.07 -7.21 -7.24
N SER A 249 12.84 -7.13 -7.74
CA SER A 249 12.48 -7.44 -9.13
C SER A 249 11.29 -6.58 -9.55
N THR A 250 11.50 -5.71 -10.55
CA THR A 250 10.44 -4.81 -11.05
C THR A 250 10.55 -4.55 -12.55
N GLY A 251 9.43 -4.19 -13.16
CA GLY A 251 9.33 -3.79 -14.55
C GLY A 251 8.28 -2.70 -14.72
N SER A 252 8.54 -1.78 -15.65
CA SER A 252 7.65 -0.65 -15.92
C SER A 252 7.30 -0.54 -17.40
N ALA A 253 6.10 -0.06 -17.68
CA ALA A 253 5.66 0.32 -19.03
C ALA A 253 5.10 1.75 -19.02
N SER A 254 5.70 2.64 -19.79
CA SER A 254 5.16 3.98 -20.04
C SER A 254 4.05 3.93 -21.08
N PHE A 255 2.94 4.62 -20.82
CA PHE A 255 1.73 4.62 -21.64
C PHE A 255 1.31 3.19 -22.05
N PRO A 256 1.06 2.30 -21.07
CA PRO A 256 0.82 0.89 -21.33
C PRO A 256 -0.40 0.71 -22.24
N ARG A 257 -0.32 -0.28 -23.12
CA ARG A 257 -1.43 -0.71 -23.99
C ARG A 257 -2.07 -1.97 -23.41
N ASN A 258 -3.31 -2.25 -23.80
CA ASN A 258 -4.03 -3.46 -23.41
C ASN A 258 -4.13 -3.67 -21.89
N VAL A 259 -4.28 -2.57 -21.13
CA VAL A 259 -4.64 -2.63 -19.71
C VAL A 259 -6.13 -2.86 -19.62
N ASP A 260 -6.55 -4.05 -19.20
CA ASP A 260 -7.95 -4.34 -18.90
C ASP A 260 -8.23 -3.97 -17.44
N LEU A 261 -8.62 -2.71 -17.20
CA LEU A 261 -9.09 -2.22 -15.91
C LEU A 261 -10.62 -2.09 -15.95
N GLN A 262 -11.31 -2.99 -15.25
CA GLN A 262 -12.77 -3.00 -15.18
C GLN A 262 -13.25 -2.32 -13.91
N VAL A 263 -14.06 -1.28 -14.05
CA VAL A 263 -14.63 -0.49 -12.95
C VAL A 263 -16.08 -0.90 -12.72
N GLY A 264 -16.31 -1.75 -11.72
CA GLY A 264 -17.60 -2.27 -11.29
C GLY A 264 -18.30 -1.38 -10.26
N GLN A 265 -19.18 -1.91 -9.43
CA GLN A 265 -19.97 -1.12 -8.47
C GLN A 265 -19.44 -1.36 -7.06
N GLY A 266 -18.98 -0.33 -6.36
CA GLY A 266 -18.40 -0.48 -5.03
C GLY A 266 -17.61 0.74 -4.59
N ARG A 267 -17.17 0.76 -3.34
CA ARG A 267 -16.53 1.94 -2.72
C ARG A 267 -15.26 2.34 -3.46
N MET A 268 -14.46 1.36 -3.86
CA MET A 268 -13.19 1.61 -4.53
C MET A 268 -13.39 2.11 -5.96
N ALA A 269 -14.37 1.56 -6.68
CA ALA A 269 -14.79 2.00 -8.00
C ALA A 269 -15.38 3.41 -7.97
N ASP A 270 -16.18 3.74 -6.96
CA ASP A 270 -16.77 5.07 -6.81
C ASP A 270 -15.70 6.13 -6.53
N ASP A 271 -14.72 5.82 -5.67
CA ASP A 271 -13.56 6.68 -5.48
C ASP A 271 -12.76 6.89 -6.78
N LEU A 272 -12.50 5.81 -7.52
CA LEU A 272 -11.79 5.92 -8.79
C LEU A 272 -12.56 6.76 -9.81
N ARG A 273 -13.89 6.58 -9.92
CA ARG A 273 -14.74 7.39 -10.81
C ARG A 273 -14.75 8.86 -10.41
N ALA A 274 -14.85 9.14 -9.11
CA ALA A 274 -14.89 10.51 -8.62
C ALA A 274 -13.60 11.28 -8.92
N LEU A 275 -12.46 10.58 -9.01
CA LEU A 275 -11.20 11.18 -9.45
C LEU A 275 -11.16 11.51 -10.94
N ASP A 276 -12.08 10.97 -11.75
CA ASP A 276 -12.19 11.19 -13.20
C ASP A 276 -10.84 11.02 -13.93
N PRO A 277 -10.22 9.82 -13.90
CA PRO A 277 -8.93 9.58 -14.53
C PRO A 277 -9.04 9.72 -16.05
N ILE A 278 -8.11 10.46 -16.64
CA ILE A 278 -8.05 10.77 -18.07
C ILE A 278 -7.32 9.67 -18.83
N ARG A 279 -6.16 9.22 -18.31
CA ARG A 279 -5.27 8.29 -19.00
C ARG A 279 -4.27 7.65 -18.06
N THR A 280 -4.06 6.35 -18.20
CA THR A 280 -2.91 5.63 -17.62
C THR A 280 -1.62 6.02 -18.32
N ILE A 281 -0.68 6.57 -17.56
CA ILE A 281 0.62 7.02 -18.07
C ILE A 281 1.75 6.07 -17.72
N ARG A 282 1.57 5.23 -16.69
CA ARG A 282 2.57 4.26 -16.25
C ARG A 282 1.91 3.05 -15.62
N LEU A 283 2.46 1.88 -15.92
CA LEU A 283 2.26 0.63 -15.18
C LEU A 283 3.61 0.27 -14.56
N ASP A 284 3.64 0.07 -13.25
CA ASP A 284 4.77 -0.54 -12.55
C ASP A 284 4.32 -1.87 -11.96
N VAL A 285 5.10 -2.93 -12.18
CA VAL A 285 4.87 -4.25 -11.59
C VAL A 285 6.16 -4.71 -10.92
N THR A 286 6.10 -4.85 -9.60
CA THR A 286 7.16 -5.44 -8.79
C THR A 286 6.77 -6.89 -8.50
N THR A 287 7.44 -7.82 -9.16
CA THR A 287 7.26 -9.26 -8.92
C THR A 287 7.93 -9.71 -7.63
N GLU A 288 8.92 -8.96 -7.13
CA GLU A 288 9.58 -9.23 -5.86
C GLU A 288 10.07 -7.95 -5.18
N GLY A 289 9.65 -7.76 -3.93
CA GLY A 289 10.16 -6.69 -3.09
C GLY A 289 9.97 -7.00 -1.61
N GLN A 290 10.38 -6.03 -0.80
CA GLN A 290 10.27 -6.06 0.65
C GLN A 290 9.81 -4.68 1.15
N LEU A 291 9.09 -4.64 2.26
CA LEU A 291 8.54 -3.40 2.78
C LEU A 291 8.71 -3.31 4.30
N ALA A 292 9.10 -2.14 4.79
CA ALA A 292 9.02 -1.74 6.18
C ALA A 292 8.03 -0.58 6.33
N LEU A 293 6.92 -0.83 7.03
CA LEU A 293 5.88 0.16 7.30
C LEU A 293 6.01 0.64 8.75
N HIS A 294 6.35 1.91 8.93
CA HIS A 294 6.51 2.51 10.24
C HIS A 294 5.18 2.98 10.80
N MET A 295 5.03 2.95 12.12
CA MET A 295 3.85 3.50 12.79
C MET A 295 3.67 5.00 12.45
N PRO A 296 2.42 5.47 12.34
CA PRO A 296 2.16 6.87 12.06
C PRO A 296 2.72 7.74 13.19
N VAL A 297 3.31 8.86 12.81
CA VAL A 297 3.74 9.90 13.74
C VAL A 297 2.86 11.13 13.57
N PRO A 298 2.50 11.84 14.65
CA PRO A 298 1.76 13.08 14.55
C PRO A 298 2.51 14.06 13.63
N THR A 299 1.76 14.70 12.73
CA THR A 299 2.30 15.73 11.84
C THR A 299 1.37 16.93 11.83
N SER A 300 1.94 18.12 11.66
CA SER A 300 1.16 19.35 11.59
C SER A 300 0.97 19.75 10.14
N MET A 301 -0.23 20.21 9.79
CA MET A 301 -0.54 20.65 8.44
C MET A 301 -0.33 22.17 8.28
N PRO A 302 -0.16 22.67 7.04
CA PRO A 302 -0.22 24.10 6.77
C PRO A 302 -1.56 24.70 7.17
N ASP A 303 -1.56 25.97 7.57
CA ASP A 303 -2.78 26.69 7.90
C ASP A 303 -3.72 26.78 6.68
N ARG A 304 -5.01 26.76 6.98
CA ARG A 304 -6.10 26.96 6.03
C ARG A 304 -6.09 28.41 5.54
N ASN A 305 -5.34 28.70 4.47
CA ASN A 305 -5.52 29.95 3.73
C ASN A 305 -6.71 29.85 2.78
#